data_AF-A0A653CHU6-F1
#
_entry.id   AF-A0A653CHU6-F1
#
_cell.length_a   1.000
_cell.length_b   1.000
_cell.length_c   1.000
_cell.angle_alpha   90.00
_cell.angle_beta   90.00
_cell.angle_gamma   90.00
#
_symmetry.space_group_name_H-M   'P 1'
#
loop_
_entity.id
_entity.type
_entity.pdbx_description
1 polymer ?
#
loop_
_entity_poly.entity_id
_entity_poly.type
_entity_poly.pdbx_seq_one_letter_code
_entity_poly.pdbx_strand_id
1 'polypeptide(L)'
;MDYNVNPKLEKVLKKLLEPDFKIKNEVYLNQLLTHITDQSATSLDNRVPNARVKQLLVQWLKDACNTSNTCLPSNVLHFAIDIISELCADEMVFVILNANNVFEKMLKISKDLITRQASMQLSYIRMMKAFVQHKSGVQWIMSYSSWTDTITLILNNPPTNVFNCSCEVLMLFLEKVADLDYGVCSNVIQYILAPLLSDNVAKCRGVDEDTLYDYLQPTLEMILFVLRWLLEKIIVTPKYKLALLFLDTFKLINILTDIKPTQNKCLIFKVHRLMGYTGPFTFIRTFHGRPTVEYSKYDKLCQECLENFYIIAETKFVKEILESNHHFMMFWLKYKASGNQPVMLGSRGKVLLIEDQMLLTTLFLVSPRVSGFFLGSTCKASLEQDEVREQFLTEVLSKCTPQTVGCATKSTTAGR
;
A
#
# COMPACT_ATOMS: atom_id res chain seq x y z
N MET A 1 43.35 -18.18 -13.23
CA MET A 1 43.60 -16.73 -13.27
C MET A 1 43.00 -16.11 -12.03
N ASP A 2 43.87 -15.71 -11.10
CA ASP A 2 43.51 -15.16 -9.78
C ASP A 2 43.09 -13.70 -9.86
N TYR A 3 41.81 -13.43 -9.70
CA TYR A 3 41.31 -12.09 -9.41
C TYR A 3 41.05 -11.96 -7.91
N ASN A 4 41.97 -11.24 -7.29
CA ASN A 4 42.18 -11.04 -5.85
C ASN A 4 40.91 -10.56 -5.13
N VAL A 5 40.52 -11.24 -4.04
CA VAL A 5 39.72 -10.61 -2.99
C VAL A 5 40.48 -9.37 -2.54
N ASN A 6 39.86 -8.20 -2.51
CA ASN A 6 40.57 -6.99 -2.10
C ASN A 6 40.98 -7.14 -0.62
N PRO A 7 42.26 -7.38 -0.29
CA PRO A 7 42.68 -7.62 1.09
C PRO A 7 42.42 -6.39 1.99
N LYS A 8 42.24 -5.22 1.38
CA LYS A 8 41.82 -4.01 2.08
C LYS A 8 40.39 -4.12 2.60
N LEU A 9 39.46 -4.72 1.84
CA LEU A 9 38.07 -4.89 2.26
C LEU A 9 38.00 -5.83 3.47
N GLU A 10 38.66 -6.98 3.41
CA GLU A 10 38.71 -7.91 4.55
C GLU A 10 39.31 -7.23 5.80
N LYS A 11 40.39 -6.46 5.63
CA LYS A 11 41.01 -5.72 6.74
C LYS A 11 40.06 -4.67 7.33
N VAL A 12 39.31 -3.94 6.49
CA VAL A 12 38.28 -2.99 6.95
C VAL A 12 37.15 -3.70 7.68
N LEU A 13 36.63 -4.80 7.14
CA LEU A 13 35.56 -5.57 7.78
C LEU A 13 35.99 -6.13 9.15
N LYS A 14 37.20 -6.67 9.26
CA LYS A 14 37.76 -7.12 10.56
C LYS A 14 37.89 -5.97 11.56
N LYS A 15 38.37 -4.80 11.11
CA LYS A 15 38.47 -3.57 11.91
C LYS A 15 37.11 -3.13 12.49
N LEU A 16 36.02 -3.28 11.74
CA LEU A 16 34.67 -2.91 12.21
C LEU A 16 34.19 -3.74 13.40
N LEU A 17 34.79 -4.91 13.64
CA LEU A 17 34.47 -5.79 14.77
C LEU A 17 35.38 -5.56 15.98
N GLU A 18 36.41 -4.71 15.87
CA GLU A 18 37.28 -4.35 17.00
C GLU A 18 36.49 -3.44 17.98
N PRO A 19 36.43 -3.75 19.29
CA PRO A 19 35.59 -3.02 20.26
C PRO A 19 35.97 -1.54 20.41
N ASP A 20 37.25 -1.20 20.21
CA ASP A 20 37.76 0.17 20.32
C ASP A 20 37.68 0.97 19.01
N PHE A 21 37.20 0.35 17.92
CA PHE A 21 37.16 1.01 16.62
C PHE A 21 35.98 1.98 16.53
N LYS A 22 36.30 3.28 16.48
CA LYS A 22 35.30 4.35 16.34
C LYS A 22 35.24 4.86 14.90
N ILE A 23 34.07 4.74 14.30
CA ILE A 23 33.79 5.30 12.98
C ILE A 23 33.32 6.73 13.19
N LYS A 24 34.07 7.69 12.65
CA LYS A 24 33.78 9.12 12.83
C LYS A 24 32.60 9.61 11.98
N ASN A 25 32.26 8.91 10.90
CA ASN A 25 31.24 9.35 9.96
C ASN A 25 30.53 8.14 9.32
N GLU A 26 29.21 8.06 9.51
CA GLU A 26 28.34 7.01 8.96
C GLU A 26 28.32 7.02 7.42
N VAL A 27 28.61 8.16 6.80
CA VAL A 27 28.72 8.29 5.33
C VAL A 27 29.75 7.32 4.76
N TYR A 28 30.82 7.01 5.50
CA TYR A 28 31.84 6.07 5.02
C TYR A 28 31.32 4.63 4.93
N LEU A 29 30.44 4.21 5.84
CA LEU A 29 29.84 2.87 5.78
C LEU A 29 28.82 2.77 4.66
N ASN A 30 28.03 3.81 4.44
CA ASN A 30 27.10 3.87 3.31
C ASN A 30 27.86 3.85 1.96
N GLN A 31 28.94 4.63 1.84
CA GLN A 31 29.81 4.59 0.65
C GLN A 31 30.45 3.22 0.46
N LEU A 32 30.93 2.60 1.54
CA LEU A 32 31.48 1.25 1.49
C LEU A 32 30.43 0.24 1.03
N LEU A 33 29.21 0.32 1.56
CA LEU A 33 28.09 -0.53 1.14
C LEU A 33 27.83 -0.37 -0.36
N THR A 34 27.65 0.86 -0.84
CA THR A 34 27.49 1.16 -2.27
C THR A 34 28.64 0.58 -3.09
N HIS A 35 29.89 0.77 -2.67
CA HIS A 35 31.03 0.20 -3.40
C HIS A 35 31.12 -1.33 -3.38
N ILE A 36 30.49 -1.99 -2.42
CA ILE A 36 30.43 -3.45 -2.32
C ILE A 36 29.26 -4.00 -3.14
N THR A 37 28.16 -3.25 -3.24
CA THR A 37 26.90 -3.70 -3.86
C THR A 37 26.72 -3.21 -5.31
N ASP A 38 27.20 -2.02 -5.67
CA ASP A 38 27.07 -1.39 -7.00
C ASP A 38 28.19 -1.72 -8.00
N GLN A 39 29.03 -2.74 -7.77
CA GLN A 39 30.08 -3.13 -8.72
C GLN A 39 29.59 -3.69 -10.09
N SER A 40 28.30 -3.58 -10.40
CA SER A 40 27.68 -3.99 -11.67
C SER A 40 26.93 -2.86 -12.42
N ALA A 41 27.10 -1.59 -12.02
CA ALA A 41 26.33 -0.43 -12.50
C ALA A 41 26.48 -0.04 -14.00
N THR A 42 26.84 -0.96 -14.89
CA THR A 42 26.75 -0.78 -16.35
C THR A 42 25.76 -1.72 -17.06
N SER A 43 25.06 -2.61 -16.35
CA SER A 43 23.98 -3.40 -16.98
C SER A 43 22.78 -3.56 -16.05
N LEU A 44 21.60 -3.29 -16.59
CA LEU A 44 20.29 -3.34 -15.93
C LEU A 44 19.83 -4.73 -15.44
N ASP A 45 20.68 -5.75 -15.50
CA ASP A 45 20.38 -7.10 -15.01
C ASP A 45 21.43 -7.57 -13.99
N ASN A 46 20.95 -7.90 -12.79
CA ASN A 46 21.62 -8.59 -11.68
C ASN A 46 22.66 -7.82 -10.85
N ARG A 47 22.16 -7.14 -9.82
CA ARG A 47 22.88 -6.49 -8.69
C ARG A 47 23.50 -7.51 -7.71
N VAL A 48 24.29 -8.45 -8.20
CA VAL A 48 24.87 -9.49 -7.33
C VAL A 48 26.34 -9.14 -7.04
N PRO A 49 26.73 -8.94 -5.77
CA PRO A 49 28.14 -8.84 -5.41
C PRO A 49 28.90 -10.05 -5.94
N ASN A 50 30.12 -9.85 -6.44
CA ASN A 50 30.97 -10.96 -6.91
C ASN A 50 30.97 -12.09 -5.87
N ALA A 51 30.80 -13.34 -6.31
CA ALA A 51 30.65 -14.53 -5.46
C ALA A 51 31.67 -14.62 -4.31
N ARG A 52 32.92 -14.17 -4.52
CA ARG A 52 33.94 -14.13 -3.45
C ARG A 52 33.68 -13.04 -2.40
N VAL A 53 33.30 -11.83 -2.83
CA VAL A 53 32.91 -10.73 -1.92
C VAL A 53 31.68 -11.15 -1.11
N LYS A 54 30.73 -11.83 -1.76
CA LYS A 54 29.56 -12.41 -1.11
C LYS A 54 29.94 -13.39 0.01
N GLN A 55 30.85 -14.33 -0.26
CA GLN A 55 31.35 -15.27 0.75
C GLN A 55 32.06 -14.55 1.91
N LEU A 56 32.88 -13.54 1.61
CA LEU A 56 33.56 -12.72 2.63
C LEU A 56 32.55 -12.03 3.56
N LEU A 57 31.50 -11.43 3.01
CA LEU A 57 30.46 -10.75 3.79
C LEU A 57 29.61 -11.73 4.60
N VAL A 58 29.28 -12.90 4.04
CA VAL A 58 28.57 -13.96 4.78
C VAL A 58 29.40 -14.41 5.98
N GLN A 59 30.70 -14.63 5.81
CA GLN A 59 31.58 -14.99 6.92
C GLN A 59 31.66 -13.86 7.94
N TRP A 60 31.84 -12.62 7.49
CA TRP A 60 31.88 -11.46 8.36
C TRP A 60 30.61 -11.29 9.18
N LEU A 61 29.42 -11.51 8.61
CA LEU A 61 28.15 -11.47 9.34
C LEU A 61 28.09 -12.53 10.45
N LYS A 62 28.58 -13.75 10.17
CA LYS A 62 28.67 -14.81 11.19
C LYS A 62 29.62 -14.41 12.32
N ASP A 63 30.77 -13.84 11.98
CA ASP A 63 31.75 -13.38 12.96
C ASP A 63 31.19 -12.23 13.79
N ALA A 64 30.52 -11.25 13.17
CA ALA A 64 29.86 -10.15 13.84
C ALA A 64 28.82 -10.62 14.88
N CYS A 65 28.02 -11.65 14.53
CA CYS A 65 27.07 -12.28 15.45
C CYS A 65 27.71 -13.00 16.64
N ASN A 66 28.97 -13.43 16.52
CA ASN A 66 29.68 -14.11 17.61
C ASN A 66 30.39 -13.10 18.51
N THR A 67 30.84 -11.98 17.95
CA THR A 67 31.39 -10.84 18.70
C THR A 67 30.30 -10.06 19.44
N SER A 68 29.03 -10.18 19.07
CA SER A 68 27.92 -9.38 19.61
C SER A 68 27.56 -9.63 21.09
N ASN A 69 28.22 -10.56 21.78
CA ASN A 69 28.18 -10.59 23.26
C ASN A 69 28.83 -9.32 23.86
N THR A 70 29.65 -8.62 23.07
CA THR A 70 30.09 -7.24 23.30
C THR A 70 29.29 -6.32 22.38
N CYS A 71 28.58 -5.34 22.95
CA CYS A 71 27.66 -4.44 22.24
C CYS A 71 28.31 -3.82 21.00
N LEU A 72 27.88 -4.23 19.80
CA LEU A 72 28.36 -3.63 18.54
C LEU A 72 27.91 -2.16 18.46
N PRO A 73 28.75 -1.26 17.93
CA PRO A 73 28.34 0.11 17.66
C PRO A 73 27.11 0.19 16.75
N SER A 74 26.22 1.16 16.99
CA SER A 74 24.94 1.30 16.26
C SER A 74 25.09 1.38 14.74
N ASN A 75 26.14 2.06 14.27
CA ASN A 75 26.47 2.18 12.86
C ASN A 75 27.00 0.88 12.24
N VAL A 76 27.70 0.05 13.00
CA VAL A 76 28.12 -1.30 12.57
C VAL A 76 26.91 -2.22 12.47
N LEU A 77 25.97 -2.11 13.42
CA LEU A 77 24.69 -2.84 13.36
C LEU A 77 23.85 -2.43 12.15
N HIS A 78 23.74 -1.12 11.90
CA HIS A 78 23.06 -0.56 10.74
C HIS A 78 23.64 -1.12 9.43
N PHE A 79 24.96 -1.05 9.29
CA PHE A 79 25.69 -1.62 8.16
C PHE A 79 25.51 -3.13 8.01
N ALA A 80 25.50 -3.88 9.12
CA ALA A 80 25.26 -5.32 9.09
C ALA A 80 23.86 -5.68 8.59
N ILE A 81 22.81 -4.98 9.03
CA ILE A 81 21.44 -5.20 8.57
C ILE A 81 21.31 -4.83 7.08
N ASP A 82 21.95 -3.75 6.64
CA ASP A 82 21.95 -3.38 5.22
C ASP A 82 22.67 -4.43 4.35
N ILE A 83 23.81 -4.99 4.80
CA ILE A 83 24.45 -6.12 4.11
C ILE A 83 23.51 -7.32 4.03
N ILE A 84 22.82 -7.66 5.13
CA ILE A 84 21.85 -8.77 5.12
C ILE A 84 20.76 -8.52 4.07
N SER A 85 20.23 -7.30 4.01
CA SER A 85 19.20 -6.89 3.05
C SER A 85 19.65 -7.11 1.60
N GLU A 86 20.88 -6.72 1.28
CA GLU A 86 21.43 -6.86 -0.07
C GLU A 86 21.74 -8.31 -0.43
N LEU A 87 22.29 -9.08 0.52
CA LEU A 87 22.70 -10.46 0.26
C LEU A 87 21.53 -11.45 0.23
N CYS A 88 20.52 -11.25 1.07
CA CYS A 88 19.42 -12.19 1.27
C CYS A 88 18.32 -12.09 0.21
N ALA A 89 18.47 -11.23 -0.79
CA ALA A 89 17.71 -11.35 -2.03
C ALA A 89 17.98 -12.71 -2.74
N ASP A 90 19.17 -13.28 -2.54
CA ASP A 90 19.47 -14.66 -2.93
C ASP A 90 19.07 -15.65 -1.83
N GLU A 91 18.14 -16.54 -2.16
CA GLU A 91 17.58 -17.55 -1.24
C GLU A 91 18.65 -18.49 -0.67
N MET A 92 19.69 -18.85 -1.43
CA MET A 92 20.75 -19.74 -0.93
C MET A 92 21.54 -19.09 0.21
N VAL A 93 21.80 -17.79 0.10
CA VAL A 93 22.52 -17.04 1.14
C VAL A 93 21.64 -16.85 2.36
N PHE A 94 20.35 -16.56 2.12
CA PHE A 94 19.37 -16.49 3.18
C PHE A 94 19.36 -17.78 4.00
N VAL A 95 19.29 -18.94 3.35
CA VAL A 95 19.31 -20.25 4.02
C VAL A 95 20.60 -20.46 4.82
N ILE A 96 21.76 -20.11 4.26
CA ILE A 96 23.05 -20.23 4.97
C ILE A 96 23.07 -19.36 6.23
N LEU A 97 22.64 -18.09 6.15
CA LEU A 97 22.64 -17.18 7.28
C LEU A 97 21.59 -17.59 8.33
N ASN A 98 20.42 -18.06 7.89
CA ASN A 98 19.37 -18.57 8.77
C ASN A 98 19.84 -19.79 9.57
N ALA A 99 20.48 -20.76 8.91
CA ALA A 99 21.01 -21.97 9.57
C ALA A 99 22.10 -21.67 10.62
N ASN A 100 22.68 -20.46 10.59
CA ASN A 100 23.66 -19.99 11.57
C ASN A 100 23.03 -19.02 12.61
N ASN A 101 21.71 -18.89 12.65
CA ASN A 101 20.95 -18.01 13.55
C ASN A 101 21.40 -16.53 13.47
N VAL A 102 21.88 -16.09 12.31
CA VAL A 102 22.38 -14.72 12.12
C VAL A 102 21.26 -13.71 12.31
N PHE A 103 20.08 -13.96 11.74
CA PHE A 103 18.95 -13.02 11.78
C PHE A 103 18.45 -12.80 13.20
N GLU A 104 18.20 -13.87 13.96
CA GLU A 104 17.71 -13.80 15.34
C GLU A 104 18.70 -13.04 16.24
N LYS A 105 20.00 -13.34 16.13
CA LYS A 105 21.05 -12.67 16.91
C LYS A 105 21.13 -11.17 16.56
N MET A 106 21.14 -10.83 15.28
CA MET A 106 21.20 -9.45 14.82
C MET A 106 19.95 -8.64 15.19
N LEU A 107 18.77 -9.23 15.06
CA LEU A 107 17.52 -8.57 15.47
C LEU A 107 17.44 -8.38 16.98
N LYS A 108 17.91 -9.36 17.77
CA LYS A 108 17.94 -9.25 19.23
C LYS A 108 18.77 -8.05 19.70
N ILE A 109 19.95 -7.83 19.12
CA ILE A 109 20.83 -6.74 19.52
C ILE A 109 20.45 -5.38 18.91
N SER A 110 19.68 -5.37 17.81
CA SER A 110 19.24 -4.13 17.14
C SER A 110 17.84 -3.66 17.55
N LYS A 111 17.09 -4.44 18.35
CA LYS A 111 15.68 -4.17 18.69
C LYS A 111 15.40 -2.76 19.23
N ASP A 112 16.23 -2.26 20.15
CA ASP A 112 16.06 -0.92 20.72
C ASP A 112 16.27 0.18 19.66
N LEU A 113 17.27 -0.01 18.80
CA LEU A 113 17.57 0.91 17.70
C LEU A 113 16.47 0.92 16.65
N ILE A 114 15.93 -0.26 16.27
CA ILE A 114 14.79 -0.38 15.36
C ILE A 114 13.56 0.36 15.93
N THR A 115 13.37 0.34 17.24
CA THR A 115 12.23 1.04 17.86
C THR A 115 12.39 2.57 17.83
N ARG A 116 13.64 3.07 17.93
CA ARG A 116 13.93 4.50 18.18
C ARG A 116 14.42 5.28 16.96
N GLN A 117 15.01 4.62 15.97
CA GLN A 117 15.73 5.29 14.87
C GLN A 117 15.12 4.93 13.51
N ALA A 118 14.66 5.95 12.78
CA ALA A 118 14.03 5.77 11.46
C ALA A 118 14.97 5.14 10.41
N SER A 119 16.28 5.38 10.49
CA SER A 119 17.27 4.73 9.63
C SER A 119 17.33 3.22 9.84
N MET A 120 17.32 2.79 11.10
CA MET A 120 17.30 1.37 11.49
C MET A 120 15.98 0.70 11.16
N GLN A 121 14.85 1.41 11.31
CA GLN A 121 13.54 0.94 10.83
C GLN A 121 13.58 0.68 9.33
N LEU A 122 14.12 1.61 8.54
CA LEU A 122 14.20 1.46 7.09
C LEU A 122 15.09 0.27 6.70
N SER A 123 16.25 0.10 7.34
CA SER A 123 17.13 -1.05 7.10
C SER A 123 16.48 -2.38 7.47
N TYR A 124 15.78 -2.45 8.61
CA TYR A 124 14.98 -3.61 8.98
C TYR A 124 13.91 -3.94 7.92
N ILE A 125 13.18 -2.92 7.44
CA ILE A 125 12.14 -3.12 6.43
C ILE A 125 12.73 -3.53 5.08
N ARG A 126 13.90 -3.01 4.68
CA ARG A 126 14.63 -3.48 3.48
C ARG A 126 15.06 -4.94 3.62
N MET A 127 15.47 -5.36 4.81
CA MET A 127 15.77 -6.77 5.10
C MET A 127 14.54 -7.64 4.89
N MET A 128 13.40 -7.23 5.45
CA MET A 128 12.11 -7.91 5.26
C MET A 128 11.69 -7.94 3.77
N LYS A 129 11.96 -6.86 3.03
CA LYS A 129 11.75 -6.78 1.58
C LYS A 129 12.60 -7.77 0.81
N ALA A 130 13.82 -8.05 1.24
CA ALA A 130 14.65 -9.07 0.63
C ALA A 130 14.11 -10.48 0.93
N PHE A 131 13.69 -10.73 2.17
CA PHE A 131 13.17 -12.04 2.59
C PHE A 131 11.89 -12.42 1.85
N VAL A 132 10.99 -11.47 1.60
CA VAL A 132 9.70 -11.75 0.94
C VAL A 132 9.84 -12.11 -0.56
N GLN A 133 11.03 -11.96 -1.15
CA GLN A 133 11.25 -12.28 -2.57
C GLN A 133 11.21 -13.79 -2.86
N HIS A 134 11.55 -14.63 -1.87
CA HIS A 134 11.67 -16.08 -2.03
C HIS A 134 10.90 -16.85 -0.95
N LYS A 135 10.74 -18.17 -1.16
CA LYS A 135 9.84 -19.00 -0.34
C LYS A 135 10.39 -19.20 1.08
N SER A 136 11.68 -19.43 1.22
CA SER A 136 12.33 -19.62 2.52
C SER A 136 12.17 -18.39 3.43
N GLY A 137 12.31 -17.18 2.87
CA GLY A 137 12.13 -15.94 3.61
C GLY A 137 10.68 -15.69 4.00
N VAL A 138 9.70 -15.96 3.13
CA VAL A 138 8.27 -15.91 3.50
C VAL A 138 7.95 -16.86 4.66
N GLN A 139 8.45 -18.10 4.62
CA GLN A 139 8.27 -19.07 5.71
C GLN A 139 8.90 -18.59 7.02
N TRP A 140 10.06 -17.95 6.95
CA TRP A 140 10.70 -17.35 8.11
C TRP A 140 9.84 -16.22 8.69
N ILE A 141 9.37 -15.28 7.87
CA ILE A 141 8.49 -14.18 8.31
C ILE A 141 7.23 -14.72 9.01
N MET A 142 6.65 -15.80 8.48
CA MET A 142 5.50 -16.48 9.09
C MET A 142 5.86 -17.12 10.43
N SER A 143 6.96 -17.88 10.49
CA SER A 143 7.33 -18.67 11.67
C SER A 143 7.72 -17.81 12.87
N TYR A 144 8.36 -16.67 12.62
CA TYR A 144 8.77 -15.70 13.65
C TYR A 144 7.75 -14.59 13.87
N SER A 145 6.60 -14.63 13.19
CA SER A 145 5.57 -13.59 13.21
C SER A 145 6.11 -12.19 12.90
N SER A 146 7.23 -12.04 12.20
CA SER A 146 7.88 -10.74 11.96
C SER A 146 7.03 -9.77 11.14
N TRP A 147 5.95 -10.24 10.52
CA TRP A 147 4.91 -9.40 9.93
C TRP A 147 4.19 -8.52 10.98
N THR A 148 4.08 -8.95 12.24
CA THR A 148 3.52 -8.12 13.33
C THR A 148 4.39 -6.91 13.61
N ASP A 149 5.71 -7.07 13.55
CA ASP A 149 6.65 -5.97 13.75
C ASP A 149 6.53 -4.95 12.63
N THR A 150 6.39 -5.40 11.37
CA THR A 150 6.14 -4.52 10.23
C THR A 150 4.84 -3.73 10.38
N ILE A 151 3.73 -4.37 10.80
CA ILE A 151 2.46 -3.66 11.01
C ILE A 151 2.57 -2.70 12.20
N THR A 152 3.22 -3.10 13.29
CA THR A 152 3.42 -2.25 14.47
C THR A 152 4.23 -1.01 14.12
N LEU A 153 5.27 -1.15 13.28
CA LEU A 153 6.02 -0.02 12.75
C LEU A 153 5.13 0.93 11.95
N ILE A 154 4.24 0.43 11.09
CA ILE A 154 3.28 1.24 10.33
C ILE A 154 2.31 1.97 11.26
N LEU A 155 1.75 1.27 12.24
CA LEU A 155 0.75 1.80 13.18
C LEU A 155 1.33 2.87 14.12
N ASN A 156 2.65 2.83 14.38
CA ASN A 156 3.36 3.86 15.14
C ASN A 156 3.68 5.13 14.33
N ASN A 157 3.04 5.31 13.17
CA ASN A 157 3.14 6.51 12.32
C ASN A 157 4.58 6.93 11.99
N PRO A 158 5.36 6.07 11.30
CA PRO A 158 6.76 6.34 11.01
C PRO A 158 6.89 7.37 9.88
N PRO A 159 8.10 7.90 9.61
CA PRO A 159 8.32 8.79 8.47
C PRO A 159 7.86 8.17 7.14
N THR A 160 7.40 8.99 6.19
CA THR A 160 6.74 8.56 4.94
C THR A 160 7.52 7.50 4.14
N ASN A 161 8.85 7.58 4.11
CA ASN A 161 9.69 6.60 3.43
C ASN A 161 9.65 5.21 4.10
N VAL A 162 9.68 5.16 5.43
CA VAL A 162 9.53 3.92 6.21
C VAL A 162 8.11 3.39 6.05
N PHE A 163 7.10 4.25 6.15
CA PHE A 163 5.69 3.88 5.96
C PHE A 163 5.44 3.22 4.60
N ASN A 164 5.86 3.87 3.50
CA ASN A 164 5.64 3.36 2.15
C ASN A 164 6.37 2.03 1.91
N CYS A 165 7.64 1.93 2.34
CA CYS A 165 8.41 0.70 2.20
C CYS A 165 7.79 -0.45 3.04
N SER A 166 7.31 -0.15 4.25
CA SER A 166 6.68 -1.15 5.12
C SER A 166 5.37 -1.67 4.52
N CYS A 167 4.53 -0.77 4.00
CA CYS A 167 3.30 -1.15 3.32
C CYS A 167 3.58 -1.97 2.06
N GLU A 168 4.61 -1.62 1.27
CA GLU A 168 5.05 -2.40 0.12
C GLU A 168 5.45 -3.83 0.52
N VAL A 169 6.27 -3.99 1.57
CA VAL A 169 6.68 -5.30 2.09
C VAL A 169 5.47 -6.11 2.55
N LEU A 170 4.56 -5.49 3.31
CA LEU A 170 3.33 -6.14 3.77
C LEU A 170 2.47 -6.63 2.60
N MET A 171 2.36 -5.84 1.52
CA MET A 171 1.62 -6.24 0.33
C MET A 171 2.29 -7.39 -0.41
N LEU A 172 3.61 -7.33 -0.61
CA LEU A 172 4.37 -8.43 -1.20
C LEU A 172 4.20 -9.72 -0.37
N PHE A 173 4.19 -9.59 0.96
CA PHE A 173 3.99 -10.71 1.87
C PHE A 173 2.60 -11.31 1.73
N LEU A 174 1.55 -10.49 1.86
CA LEU A 174 0.16 -10.93 1.69
C LEU A 174 -0.07 -11.59 0.33
N GLU A 175 0.52 -11.04 -0.73
CA GLU A 175 0.43 -11.61 -2.06
C GLU A 175 1.09 -12.99 -2.19
N LYS A 176 2.18 -13.25 -1.49
CA LYS A 176 2.88 -14.56 -1.49
C LYS A 176 2.15 -15.56 -0.58
N VAL A 177 1.66 -15.10 0.55
CA VAL A 177 0.98 -15.95 1.55
C VAL A 177 -0.43 -16.32 1.12
N ALA A 178 -1.11 -15.48 0.32
CA ALA A 178 -2.45 -15.79 -0.19
C ALA A 178 -2.53 -17.11 -0.96
N ASP A 179 -1.43 -17.50 -1.62
CA ASP A 179 -1.31 -18.76 -2.36
C ASP A 179 -0.85 -19.93 -1.47
N LEU A 180 -0.32 -19.66 -0.28
CA LEU A 180 0.27 -20.66 0.63
C LEU A 180 -0.63 -21.00 1.83
N ASP A 181 -1.13 -19.97 2.52
CA ASP A 181 -1.93 -20.10 3.75
C ASP A 181 -2.89 -18.91 3.90
N TYR A 182 -4.13 -19.12 3.50
CA TYR A 182 -5.18 -18.10 3.58
C TYR A 182 -5.54 -17.72 5.04
N GLY A 183 -5.33 -18.62 6.00
CA GLY A 183 -5.57 -18.35 7.43
C GLY A 183 -4.62 -17.29 7.97
N VAL A 184 -3.36 -17.32 7.54
CA VAL A 184 -2.37 -16.29 7.89
C VAL A 184 -2.75 -14.94 7.30
N CYS A 185 -3.23 -14.88 6.05
CA CYS A 185 -3.77 -13.64 5.48
C CYS A 185 -4.93 -13.08 6.31
N SER A 186 -5.85 -13.94 6.76
CA SER A 186 -6.95 -13.52 7.64
C SER A 186 -6.43 -12.93 8.95
N ASN A 187 -5.46 -13.58 9.60
CA ASN A 187 -4.86 -13.08 10.85
C ASN A 187 -4.16 -11.73 10.67
N VAL A 188 -3.41 -11.57 9.58
CA VAL A 188 -2.75 -10.30 9.22
C VAL A 188 -3.78 -9.19 9.03
N ILE A 189 -4.84 -9.44 8.27
CA ILE A 189 -5.91 -8.45 8.03
C ILE A 189 -6.64 -8.12 9.33
N GLN A 190 -6.92 -9.11 10.17
CA GLN A 190 -7.51 -8.88 11.49
C GLN A 190 -6.62 -7.97 12.34
N TYR A 191 -5.30 -8.18 12.32
CA TYR A 191 -4.35 -7.36 13.06
C TYR A 191 -4.29 -5.92 12.52
N ILE A 192 -4.35 -5.75 11.19
CA ILE A 192 -4.49 -4.44 10.54
C ILE A 192 -5.75 -3.71 11.02
N LEU A 193 -6.88 -4.42 11.11
CA LEU A 193 -8.17 -3.84 11.46
C LEU A 193 -8.40 -3.68 12.97
N ALA A 194 -7.54 -4.27 13.80
CA ALA A 194 -7.72 -4.28 15.26
C ALA A 194 -7.96 -2.89 15.87
N PRO A 195 -7.27 -1.81 15.45
CA PRO A 195 -7.54 -0.47 15.97
C PRO A 195 -8.96 0.03 15.67
N LEU A 196 -9.50 -0.30 14.48
CA LEU A 196 -10.87 0.06 14.08
C LEU A 196 -11.95 -0.79 14.77
N LEU A 197 -11.60 -2.01 15.17
CA LEU A 197 -12.48 -2.93 15.88
C LEU A 197 -12.48 -2.72 17.40
N SER A 198 -11.63 -1.82 17.91
CA SER A 198 -11.49 -1.62 19.34
C SER A 198 -12.72 -0.95 19.95
N ASP A 199 -13.05 -1.32 21.19
CA ASP A 199 -14.13 -0.70 21.97
C ASP A 199 -14.01 0.82 22.08
N ASN A 200 -12.80 1.37 21.96
CA ASN A 200 -12.54 2.81 21.97
C ASN A 200 -13.24 3.51 20.81
N VAL A 201 -13.34 2.85 19.65
CA VAL A 201 -14.08 3.35 18.47
C VAL A 201 -15.60 3.23 18.68
N ALA A 202 -16.05 2.13 19.28
CA ALA A 202 -17.48 1.94 19.62
C ALA A 202 -17.97 2.90 20.72
N LYS A 203 -17.06 3.37 21.58
CA LYS A 203 -17.31 4.29 22.70
C LYS A 203 -17.01 5.75 22.38
N CYS A 204 -16.82 6.14 21.12
CA CYS A 204 -16.53 7.51 20.65
C CYS A 204 -17.55 8.61 21.06
N ARG A 205 -18.51 8.32 21.92
CA ARG A 205 -19.28 9.33 22.66
C ARG A 205 -18.44 9.81 23.86
N GLY A 206 -17.44 10.67 23.62
CA GLY A 206 -16.73 11.39 24.69
C GLY A 206 -15.20 11.43 24.63
N VAL A 207 -14.57 10.83 23.61
CA VAL A 207 -13.13 11.03 23.35
C VAL A 207 -12.96 12.27 22.48
N ASP A 208 -11.91 13.05 22.76
CA ASP A 208 -11.48 14.15 21.91
C ASP A 208 -11.25 13.68 20.46
N GLU A 209 -11.82 14.39 19.49
CA GLU A 209 -11.85 13.92 18.11
C GLU A 209 -10.46 13.95 17.43
N ASP A 210 -9.58 14.85 17.87
CA ASP A 210 -8.20 14.90 17.36
C ASP A 210 -7.39 13.71 17.88
N THR A 211 -7.56 13.35 19.15
CA THR A 211 -6.99 12.12 19.72
C THR A 211 -7.48 10.87 18.98
N LEU A 212 -8.77 10.82 18.64
CA LEU A 212 -9.34 9.73 17.84
C LEU A 212 -8.73 9.68 16.44
N TYR A 213 -8.56 10.83 15.79
CA TYR A 213 -7.95 10.94 14.48
C TYR A 213 -6.49 10.45 14.50
N ASP A 214 -5.69 10.88 15.47
CA ASP A 214 -4.29 10.45 15.60
C ASP A 214 -4.17 8.94 15.83
N TYR A 215 -5.09 8.36 16.60
CA TYR A 215 -5.14 6.91 16.84
C TYR A 215 -5.52 6.11 15.59
N LEU A 216 -6.50 6.60 14.80
CA LEU A 216 -7.04 5.85 13.65
C LEU A 216 -6.30 6.13 12.34
N GLN A 217 -5.68 7.30 12.18
CA GLN A 217 -5.04 7.72 10.93
C GLN A 217 -4.07 6.68 10.37
N PRO A 218 -3.13 6.09 11.13
CA PRO A 218 -2.16 5.13 10.58
C PRO A 218 -2.85 3.88 10.02
N THR A 219 -3.90 3.42 10.70
CA THR A 219 -4.69 2.26 10.29
C THR A 219 -5.45 2.55 8.99
N LEU A 220 -6.13 3.71 8.91
CA LEU A 220 -6.89 4.10 7.73
C LEU A 220 -5.97 4.30 6.51
N GLU A 221 -4.80 4.92 6.70
CA GLU A 221 -3.80 5.08 5.63
C GLU A 221 -3.23 3.74 5.16
N MET A 222 -2.96 2.81 6.08
CA MET A 222 -2.49 1.48 5.72
C MET A 222 -3.55 0.71 4.91
N ILE A 223 -4.82 0.71 5.33
CA ILE A 223 -5.91 0.06 4.57
C ILE A 223 -6.05 0.72 3.19
N LEU A 224 -5.94 2.05 3.13
CA LEU A 224 -6.03 2.77 1.88
C LEU A 224 -4.90 2.38 0.92
N PHE A 225 -3.67 2.24 1.43
CA PHE A 225 -2.54 1.75 0.66
C PHE A 225 -2.82 0.33 0.14
N VAL A 226 -3.27 -0.58 1.01
CA VAL A 226 -3.59 -1.98 0.65
C VAL A 226 -4.64 -2.03 -0.46
N LEU A 227 -5.76 -1.31 -0.30
CA LEU A 227 -6.83 -1.29 -1.30
C LEU A 227 -6.37 -0.68 -2.62
N ARG A 228 -5.57 0.40 -2.59
CA ARG A 228 -4.99 1.01 -3.79
C ARG A 228 -4.07 0.02 -4.52
N TRP A 229 -3.16 -0.62 -3.79
CA TRP A 229 -2.24 -1.62 -4.33
C TRP A 229 -3.01 -2.77 -4.99
N LEU A 230 -4.02 -3.32 -4.31
CA LEU A 230 -4.84 -4.40 -4.85
C LEU A 230 -5.61 -3.94 -6.09
N LEU A 231 -6.13 -2.71 -6.11
CA LEU A 231 -6.87 -2.15 -7.24
C LEU A 231 -5.99 -2.04 -8.49
N GLU A 232 -4.72 -1.66 -8.32
CA GLU A 232 -3.76 -1.61 -9.43
C GLU A 232 -3.45 -3.00 -10.02
N LYS A 233 -3.53 -4.05 -9.19
CA LYS A 233 -3.18 -5.45 -9.54
C LYS A 233 -4.37 -6.33 -9.93
N ILE A 234 -5.61 -5.90 -9.63
CA ILE A 234 -6.82 -6.73 -9.69
C ILE A 234 -7.14 -7.33 -11.05
N ILE A 235 -6.66 -6.73 -12.14
CA ILE A 235 -6.91 -7.21 -13.50
C ILE A 235 -5.84 -8.19 -13.99
N VAL A 236 -4.64 -8.17 -13.42
CA VAL A 236 -3.54 -9.04 -13.87
C VAL A 236 -3.58 -10.40 -13.19
N THR A 237 -4.16 -10.48 -11.99
CA THR A 237 -4.24 -11.72 -11.21
C THR A 237 -5.53 -11.78 -10.41
N PRO A 238 -6.11 -12.98 -10.16
CA PRO A 238 -7.31 -13.17 -9.33
C PRO A 238 -7.09 -12.89 -7.83
N LYS A 239 -6.13 -12.03 -7.49
CA LYS A 239 -5.77 -11.61 -6.12
C LYS A 239 -6.82 -10.70 -5.47
N TYR A 240 -7.94 -10.43 -6.14
CA TYR A 240 -9.09 -9.74 -5.53
C TYR A 240 -9.63 -10.46 -4.30
N LYS A 241 -9.37 -11.76 -4.14
CA LYS A 241 -9.71 -12.52 -2.92
C LYS A 241 -9.18 -11.88 -1.64
N LEU A 242 -8.01 -11.23 -1.68
CA LEU A 242 -7.48 -10.47 -0.54
C LEU A 242 -8.36 -9.26 -0.23
N ALA A 243 -8.81 -8.52 -1.24
CA ALA A 243 -9.73 -7.41 -1.02
C ALA A 243 -11.10 -7.90 -0.51
N LEU A 244 -11.56 -9.08 -0.97
CA LEU A 244 -12.79 -9.69 -0.46
C LEU A 244 -12.68 -10.13 1.00
N LEU A 245 -11.49 -10.44 1.54
CA LEU A 245 -11.33 -10.65 2.98
C LEU A 245 -11.70 -9.39 3.76
N PHE A 246 -11.17 -8.23 3.38
CA PHE A 246 -11.52 -6.95 4.01
C PHE A 246 -13.03 -6.70 3.94
N LEU A 247 -13.64 -6.89 2.77
CA LEU A 247 -15.04 -6.57 2.57
C LEU A 247 -16.01 -7.57 3.22
N ASP A 248 -15.84 -8.86 2.96
CA ASP A 248 -16.82 -9.89 3.30
C ASP A 248 -16.55 -10.48 4.69
N THR A 249 -15.29 -10.80 5.00
CA THR A 249 -14.94 -11.47 6.26
C THR A 249 -14.95 -10.46 7.42
N PHE A 250 -14.31 -9.32 7.22
CA PHE A 250 -14.20 -8.30 8.27
C PHE A 250 -15.24 -7.19 8.17
N LYS A 251 -16.14 -7.24 7.17
CA LYS A 251 -17.24 -6.27 7.01
C LYS A 251 -16.77 -4.83 7.08
N LEU A 252 -15.66 -4.51 6.40
CA LEU A 252 -15.01 -3.18 6.46
C LEU A 252 -15.99 -2.03 6.21
N ILE A 253 -16.96 -2.18 5.30
CA ILE A 253 -17.98 -1.15 5.02
C ILE A 253 -18.82 -0.83 6.28
N ASN A 254 -19.16 -1.84 7.08
CA ASN A 254 -19.93 -1.63 8.31
C ASN A 254 -19.07 -0.88 9.34
N ILE A 255 -17.82 -1.31 9.52
CA ILE A 255 -16.85 -0.65 10.42
C ILE A 255 -16.70 0.83 10.05
N LEU A 256 -16.51 1.13 8.76
CA LEU A 256 -16.38 2.51 8.27
C LEU A 256 -17.65 3.32 8.47
N THR A 257 -18.83 2.69 8.33
CA THR A 257 -20.12 3.34 8.55
C THR A 257 -20.31 3.75 10.00
N ASP A 258 -19.82 2.93 10.94
CA ASP A 258 -19.89 3.23 12.38
C ASP A 258 -18.98 4.43 12.77
N ILE A 259 -17.95 4.73 11.98
CA ILE A 259 -17.03 5.86 12.20
C ILE A 259 -17.55 7.17 11.58
N LYS A 260 -18.41 7.10 10.54
CA LYS A 260 -18.97 8.28 9.85
C LYS A 260 -19.57 9.38 10.74
N PRO A 261 -20.22 9.09 11.89
CA PRO A 261 -20.85 10.13 12.71
C PRO A 261 -19.88 11.11 13.39
N THR A 262 -18.55 10.95 13.25
CA THR A 262 -17.55 11.91 13.76
C THR A 262 -17.68 13.29 13.11
N GLN A 263 -17.30 14.36 13.82
CA GLN A 263 -17.26 15.73 13.28
C GLN A 263 -15.87 16.13 12.76
N ASN A 264 -14.84 15.28 12.97
CA ASN A 264 -13.49 15.54 12.50
C ASN A 264 -13.44 15.40 10.97
N LYS A 265 -13.31 16.54 10.28
CA LYS A 265 -13.31 16.61 8.81
C LYS A 265 -12.22 15.76 8.17
N CYS A 266 -11.04 15.68 8.79
CA CYS A 266 -9.91 14.88 8.28
C CYS A 266 -10.22 13.39 8.38
N LEU A 267 -10.85 12.96 9.48
CA LEU A 267 -11.28 11.57 9.69
C LEU A 267 -12.40 11.20 8.72
N ILE A 268 -13.47 12.01 8.64
CA ILE A 268 -14.58 11.84 7.69
C ILE A 268 -14.03 11.69 6.27
N PHE A 269 -13.12 12.58 5.87
CA PHE A 269 -12.50 12.53 4.56
C PHE A 269 -11.80 11.19 4.29
N LYS A 270 -10.96 10.69 5.22
CA LYS A 270 -10.27 9.40 5.07
C LYS A 270 -11.25 8.23 5.01
N VAL A 271 -12.31 8.25 5.84
CA VAL A 271 -13.36 7.22 5.85
C VAL A 271 -14.09 7.17 4.50
N HIS A 272 -14.56 8.31 3.99
CA HIS A 272 -15.22 8.34 2.69
C HIS A 272 -14.28 7.97 1.55
N ARG A 273 -13.01 8.41 1.61
CA ARG A 273 -11.98 8.00 0.65
C ARG A 273 -11.86 6.48 0.61
N LEU A 274 -11.70 5.83 1.76
CA LEU A 274 -11.66 4.37 1.88
C LEU A 274 -12.92 3.70 1.31
N MET A 275 -14.10 4.22 1.62
CA MET A 275 -15.36 3.71 1.06
C MET A 275 -15.43 3.86 -0.47
N GLY A 276 -14.85 4.91 -1.03
CA GLY A 276 -14.67 5.02 -2.48
C GLY A 276 -13.86 3.83 -3.01
N TYR A 277 -12.73 3.50 -2.37
CA TYR A 277 -11.89 2.37 -2.79
C TYR A 277 -12.54 0.99 -2.59
N THR A 278 -13.54 0.84 -1.71
CA THR A 278 -14.31 -0.43 -1.61
C THR A 278 -15.28 -0.64 -2.77
N GLY A 279 -15.69 0.43 -3.47
CA GLY A 279 -16.63 0.40 -4.60
C GLY A 279 -16.24 -0.56 -5.71
N PRO A 280 -15.04 -0.45 -6.31
CA PRO A 280 -14.56 -1.37 -7.36
C PRO A 280 -14.54 -2.85 -6.97
N PHE A 281 -14.14 -3.14 -5.73
CA PHE A 281 -14.12 -4.51 -5.23
C PHE A 281 -15.54 -5.04 -4.97
N THR A 282 -16.43 -4.18 -4.47
CA THR A 282 -17.87 -4.50 -4.36
C THR A 282 -18.49 -4.74 -5.73
N PHE A 283 -18.11 -3.95 -6.74
CA PHE A 283 -18.51 -4.15 -8.13
C PHE A 283 -18.06 -5.52 -8.63
N ILE A 284 -16.77 -5.85 -8.48
CA ILE A 284 -16.23 -7.15 -8.89
C ILE A 284 -16.95 -8.29 -8.19
N ARG A 285 -17.09 -8.22 -6.86
CA ARG A 285 -17.81 -9.23 -6.06
C ARG A 285 -19.24 -9.46 -6.57
N THR A 286 -19.92 -8.38 -6.96
CA THR A 286 -21.34 -8.45 -7.33
C THR A 286 -21.55 -8.88 -8.77
N PHE A 287 -20.63 -8.53 -9.68
CA PHE A 287 -20.89 -8.62 -11.12
C PHE A 287 -19.85 -9.41 -11.91
N HIS A 288 -18.65 -9.64 -11.39
CA HIS A 288 -17.62 -10.40 -12.11
C HIS A 288 -18.08 -11.83 -12.40
N GLY A 289 -17.85 -12.29 -13.64
CA GLY A 289 -18.28 -13.61 -14.11
C GLY A 289 -19.78 -13.75 -14.35
N ARG A 290 -20.58 -12.68 -14.18
CA ARG A 290 -22.02 -12.71 -14.47
C ARG A 290 -22.27 -12.18 -15.89
N PRO A 291 -22.99 -12.92 -16.75
CA PRO A 291 -23.27 -12.47 -18.11
C PRO A 291 -24.26 -11.31 -18.13
N THR A 292 -25.21 -11.28 -17.18
CA THR A 292 -26.26 -10.27 -17.10
C THR A 292 -26.40 -9.70 -15.70
N VAL A 293 -26.69 -8.40 -15.61
CA VAL A 293 -26.86 -7.69 -14.34
C VAL A 293 -28.20 -6.96 -14.30
N GLU A 294 -28.90 -7.09 -13.17
CA GLU A 294 -30.09 -6.29 -12.85
C GLU A 294 -29.71 -4.83 -12.64
N TYR A 295 -30.38 -3.95 -13.38
CA TYR A 295 -30.19 -2.51 -13.29
C TYR A 295 -30.31 -1.95 -11.86
N SER A 296 -31.24 -2.45 -11.05
CA SER A 296 -31.45 -1.96 -9.67
C SER A 296 -30.25 -2.20 -8.75
N LYS A 297 -29.55 -3.33 -8.89
CA LYS A 297 -28.33 -3.64 -8.13
C LYS A 297 -27.17 -2.75 -8.56
N TYR A 298 -27.08 -2.45 -9.85
CA TYR A 298 -26.08 -1.53 -10.38
C TYR A 298 -26.34 -0.09 -9.93
N ASP A 299 -27.58 0.40 -10.08
CA ASP A 299 -27.99 1.75 -9.70
C ASP A 299 -27.72 2.04 -8.22
N LYS A 300 -28.03 1.09 -7.33
CA LYS A 300 -27.72 1.20 -5.90
C LYS A 300 -26.22 1.37 -5.65
N LEU A 301 -25.36 0.56 -6.27
CA LEU A 301 -23.91 0.67 -6.10
C LEU A 301 -23.38 2.01 -6.63
N CYS A 302 -23.92 2.49 -7.76
CA CYS A 302 -23.57 3.79 -8.31
C CYS A 302 -23.98 4.93 -7.37
N GLN A 303 -25.17 4.87 -6.78
CA GLN A 303 -25.63 5.86 -5.80
C GLN A 303 -24.71 5.90 -4.57
N GLU A 304 -24.39 4.75 -3.99
CA GLU A 304 -23.47 4.66 -2.83
C GLU A 304 -22.06 5.22 -3.16
N CYS A 305 -21.53 4.93 -4.35
CA CYS A 305 -20.27 5.50 -4.81
C CYS A 305 -20.37 7.03 -4.96
N LEU A 306 -21.41 7.53 -5.64
CA LEU A 306 -21.61 8.96 -5.88
C LEU A 306 -21.78 9.76 -4.58
N GLU A 307 -22.49 9.22 -3.59
CA GLU A 307 -22.64 9.84 -2.27
C GLU A 307 -21.30 9.99 -1.54
N ASN A 308 -20.47 8.95 -1.53
CA ASN A 308 -19.14 9.02 -0.92
C ASN A 308 -18.27 10.06 -1.64
N PHE A 309 -18.32 10.08 -2.97
CA PHE A 309 -17.58 11.04 -3.78
C PHE A 309 -18.05 12.48 -3.58
N TYR A 310 -19.35 12.69 -3.43
CA TYR A 310 -19.92 13.99 -3.14
C TYR A 310 -19.37 14.56 -1.83
N ILE A 311 -19.31 13.75 -0.78
CA ILE A 311 -18.78 14.18 0.52
C ILE A 311 -17.27 14.48 0.43
N ILE A 312 -16.51 13.65 -0.28
CA ILE A 312 -15.08 13.91 -0.54
C ILE A 312 -14.91 15.25 -1.29
N ALA A 313 -15.73 15.53 -2.31
CA ALA A 313 -15.65 16.77 -3.07
C ALA A 313 -15.86 18.04 -2.21
N GLU A 314 -16.70 17.99 -1.17
CA GLU A 314 -16.94 19.12 -0.27
C GLU A 314 -15.75 19.46 0.64
N THR A 315 -14.82 18.52 0.85
CA THR A 315 -13.73 18.64 1.84
C THR A 315 -12.50 19.44 1.38
N LYS A 316 -12.48 19.95 0.14
CA LYS A 316 -11.39 20.75 -0.46
C LYS A 316 -10.04 20.06 -0.69
N PHE A 317 -9.94 18.73 -0.58
CA PHE A 317 -8.72 17.96 -0.85
C PHE A 317 -8.56 17.61 -2.36
N VAL A 318 -8.21 18.60 -3.20
CA VAL A 318 -8.13 18.47 -4.68
C VAL A 318 -7.26 17.30 -5.11
N LYS A 319 -6.03 17.24 -4.59
CA LYS A 319 -5.00 16.32 -5.07
C LYS A 319 -5.46 14.88 -4.88
N GLU A 320 -6.02 14.58 -3.72
CA GLU A 320 -6.50 13.27 -3.33
C GLU A 320 -7.74 12.83 -4.13
N ILE A 321 -8.61 13.78 -4.50
CA ILE A 321 -9.73 13.53 -5.43
C ILE A 321 -9.17 13.13 -6.80
N LEU A 322 -8.22 13.90 -7.34
CA LEU A 322 -7.61 13.62 -8.64
C LEU A 322 -6.87 12.27 -8.65
N GLU A 323 -6.13 11.95 -7.59
CA GLU A 323 -5.49 10.62 -7.43
C GLU A 323 -6.53 9.50 -7.43
N SER A 324 -7.63 9.68 -6.70
CA SER A 324 -8.68 8.66 -6.60
C SER A 324 -9.35 8.45 -7.96
N ASN A 325 -9.68 9.53 -8.67
CA ASN A 325 -10.21 9.49 -10.04
C ASN A 325 -9.28 8.74 -10.99
N HIS A 326 -7.98 9.02 -10.90
CA HIS A 326 -6.98 8.33 -11.71
C HIS A 326 -7.01 6.82 -11.44
N HIS A 327 -6.99 6.37 -10.18
CA HIS A 327 -7.03 4.94 -9.87
C HIS A 327 -8.33 4.27 -10.34
N PHE A 328 -9.49 4.92 -10.16
CA PHE A 328 -10.77 4.38 -10.66
C PHE A 328 -10.78 4.29 -12.18
N MET A 329 -10.30 5.33 -12.89
CA MET A 329 -10.20 5.30 -14.34
C MET A 329 -9.28 4.16 -14.80
N MET A 330 -8.11 4.00 -14.18
CA MET A 330 -7.18 2.92 -14.49
C MET A 330 -7.79 1.54 -14.22
N PHE A 331 -8.55 1.41 -13.12
CA PHE A 331 -9.33 0.20 -12.84
C PHE A 331 -10.33 -0.10 -13.96
N TRP A 332 -11.13 0.88 -14.39
CA TRP A 332 -12.14 0.67 -15.42
C TRP A 332 -11.54 0.31 -16.77
N LEU A 333 -10.47 1.01 -17.18
CA LEU A 333 -9.76 0.73 -18.42
C LEU A 333 -9.23 -0.71 -18.45
N LYS A 334 -8.63 -1.15 -17.34
CA LYS A 334 -8.14 -2.52 -17.20
C LYS A 334 -9.28 -3.54 -17.12
N TYR A 335 -10.36 -3.27 -16.37
CA TYR A 335 -11.52 -4.18 -16.26
C TYR A 335 -12.16 -4.38 -17.63
N LYS A 336 -12.28 -3.31 -18.42
CA LYS A 336 -12.67 -3.35 -19.83
C LYS A 336 -11.80 -4.28 -20.66
N ALA A 337 -10.49 -4.13 -20.56
CA ALA A 337 -9.56 -4.99 -21.29
C ALA A 337 -9.68 -6.48 -20.92
N SER A 338 -10.24 -6.82 -19.75
CA SER A 338 -10.42 -8.22 -19.32
C SER A 338 -11.52 -8.98 -20.07
N GLY A 339 -12.39 -8.30 -20.82
CA GLY A 339 -13.51 -8.93 -21.56
C GLY A 339 -14.63 -9.51 -20.68
N ASN A 340 -14.50 -9.47 -19.35
CA ASN A 340 -15.45 -10.02 -18.39
C ASN A 340 -16.56 -9.01 -18.02
N GLN A 341 -16.97 -8.18 -18.96
CA GLN A 341 -17.96 -7.15 -18.68
C GLN A 341 -19.37 -7.74 -18.66
N PRO A 342 -20.15 -7.50 -17.60
CA PRO A 342 -21.54 -7.86 -17.60
C PRO A 342 -22.33 -7.03 -18.60
N VAL A 343 -23.35 -7.63 -19.21
CA VAL A 343 -24.34 -6.90 -19.98
C VAL A 343 -25.44 -6.43 -19.03
N MET A 344 -25.77 -5.15 -19.06
CA MET A 344 -26.87 -4.64 -18.24
C MET A 344 -28.18 -4.70 -19.01
N LEU A 345 -29.18 -5.35 -18.40
CA LEU A 345 -30.52 -5.43 -18.96
C LEU A 345 -31.32 -4.21 -18.47
N GLY A 346 -31.51 -3.22 -19.34
CA GLY A 346 -32.35 -2.07 -19.05
C GLY A 346 -33.83 -2.44 -18.90
N SER A 347 -34.64 -1.54 -18.35
CA SER A 347 -36.08 -1.71 -18.07
C SER A 347 -36.97 -1.99 -19.29
N ARG A 348 -36.40 -2.08 -20.51
CA ARG A 348 -37.07 -2.42 -21.77
C ARG A 348 -36.29 -3.43 -22.62
N GLY A 349 -35.39 -4.23 -22.02
CA GLY A 349 -34.55 -5.18 -22.76
C GLY A 349 -33.46 -4.54 -23.61
N LYS A 350 -33.25 -3.22 -23.49
CA LYS A 350 -32.09 -2.55 -24.10
C LYS A 350 -30.83 -2.96 -23.36
N VAL A 351 -29.87 -3.46 -24.13
CA VAL A 351 -28.50 -3.72 -23.66
C VAL A 351 -27.81 -2.38 -23.46
N LEU A 352 -27.42 -2.09 -22.22
CA LEU A 352 -26.56 -0.95 -21.90
C LEU A 352 -25.13 -1.47 -21.67
N LEU A 353 -24.15 -0.84 -22.31
CA LEU A 353 -22.74 -1.10 -22.01
C LEU A 353 -22.41 -0.40 -20.70
N ILE A 354 -21.88 -1.16 -19.74
CA ILE A 354 -21.48 -0.66 -18.40
C ILE A 354 -20.37 0.41 -18.50
N GLU A 355 -19.62 0.42 -19.60
CA GLU A 355 -18.53 1.36 -19.86
C GLU A 355 -18.98 2.82 -19.82
N ASP A 356 -20.03 3.18 -20.55
CA ASP A 356 -20.51 4.56 -20.65
C ASP A 356 -21.05 5.06 -19.31
N GLN A 357 -21.61 4.14 -18.51
CA GLN A 357 -22.15 4.40 -17.18
C GLN A 357 -21.05 4.69 -16.15
N MET A 358 -19.98 3.90 -16.20
CA MET A 358 -18.88 3.97 -15.25
C MET A 358 -17.90 5.10 -15.59
N LEU A 359 -17.65 5.34 -16.88
CA LEU A 359 -16.91 6.52 -17.33
C LEU A 359 -17.61 7.77 -16.82
N LEU A 360 -18.94 7.88 -17.00
CA LEU A 360 -19.71 8.99 -16.42
C LEU A 360 -19.57 9.09 -14.90
N THR A 361 -19.73 8.01 -14.15
CA THR A 361 -19.63 8.03 -12.69
C THR A 361 -18.25 8.52 -12.21
N THR A 362 -17.19 8.13 -12.92
CA THR A 362 -15.80 8.55 -12.62
C THR A 362 -15.50 9.96 -13.11
N LEU A 363 -16.20 10.44 -14.13
CA LEU A 363 -16.08 11.80 -14.67
C LEU A 363 -16.99 12.81 -13.96
N PHE A 364 -18.05 12.35 -13.31
CA PHE A 364 -18.87 13.16 -12.39
C PHE A 364 -18.09 13.62 -11.15
N LEU A 365 -16.96 12.98 -10.82
CA LEU A 365 -16.02 13.49 -9.83
C LEU A 365 -15.31 14.77 -10.27
N VAL A 366 -15.30 15.07 -11.56
CA VAL A 366 -14.80 16.33 -12.15
C VAL A 366 -15.99 17.26 -12.52
N SER A 367 -17.22 16.86 -12.18
CA SER A 367 -18.45 17.61 -12.46
C SER A 367 -18.37 19.06 -11.96
N PRO A 368 -19.02 20.02 -12.65
CA PRO A 368 -18.99 21.46 -12.43
C PRO A 368 -19.09 21.99 -10.98
N ARG A 369 -19.51 21.18 -10.01
CA ARG A 369 -19.50 21.56 -8.58
C ARG A 369 -18.11 21.53 -7.96
N VAL A 370 -17.22 20.60 -8.33
CA VAL A 370 -15.82 20.63 -7.88
C VAL A 370 -15.13 21.86 -8.47
N SER A 371 -15.24 22.07 -9.78
CA SER A 371 -14.71 23.28 -10.44
C SER A 371 -15.36 24.57 -9.90
N GLY A 372 -16.67 24.58 -9.67
CA GLY A 372 -17.41 25.73 -9.14
C GLY A 372 -17.14 26.04 -7.66
N PHE A 373 -16.81 25.03 -6.85
CA PHE A 373 -16.44 25.21 -5.45
C PHE A 373 -14.99 25.68 -5.32
N PHE A 374 -14.09 25.23 -6.19
CA PHE A 374 -12.68 25.63 -6.19
C PHE A 374 -12.41 27.00 -6.82
N LEU A 375 -13.23 27.44 -7.78
CA LEU A 375 -13.06 28.73 -8.45
C LEU A 375 -13.83 29.89 -7.78
N GLY A 376 -14.58 29.61 -6.70
CA GLY A 376 -15.37 30.60 -5.98
C GLY A 376 -16.62 31.10 -6.72
N SER A 377 -17.41 31.97 -6.08
CA SER A 377 -18.62 32.59 -6.65
C SER A 377 -18.34 33.54 -7.82
N THR A 378 -17.08 33.90 -8.06
CA THR A 378 -16.63 34.83 -9.10
C THR A 378 -16.34 34.16 -10.46
N CYS A 379 -16.38 32.83 -10.57
CA CYS A 379 -15.98 32.12 -11.80
C CYS A 379 -17.10 31.39 -12.54
N LYS A 380 -18.38 31.70 -12.27
CA LYS A 380 -19.49 31.16 -13.08
C LYS A 380 -19.28 31.47 -14.58
N ALA A 381 -18.85 32.69 -14.89
CA ALA A 381 -18.50 33.12 -16.24
C ALA A 381 -17.29 32.38 -16.83
N SER A 382 -16.25 32.13 -16.03
CA SER A 382 -15.04 31.42 -16.50
C SER A 382 -15.29 29.94 -16.75
N LEU A 383 -16.21 29.33 -15.99
CA LEU A 383 -16.67 27.96 -16.24
C LEU A 383 -17.55 27.89 -17.49
N GLU A 384 -18.46 28.85 -17.69
CA GLU A 384 -19.25 28.98 -18.93
C GLU A 384 -18.38 29.16 -20.18
N GLN A 385 -17.13 29.59 -20.02
CA GLN A 385 -16.15 29.78 -21.10
C GLN A 385 -15.09 28.66 -21.19
N ASP A 386 -15.17 27.63 -20.34
CA ASP A 386 -14.23 26.51 -20.36
C ASP A 386 -14.61 25.54 -21.50
N GLU A 387 -14.23 25.91 -22.72
CA GLU A 387 -14.51 25.16 -23.95
C GLU A 387 -13.94 23.73 -23.87
N VAL A 388 -12.80 23.52 -23.21
CA VAL A 388 -12.20 22.19 -23.05
C VAL A 388 -13.09 21.31 -22.17
N ARG A 389 -13.61 21.85 -21.08
CA ARG A 389 -14.57 21.16 -20.21
C ARG A 389 -15.92 20.93 -20.89
N GLU A 390 -16.45 21.90 -21.64
CA GLU A 390 -17.70 21.71 -22.39
C GLU A 390 -17.54 20.67 -23.49
N GLN A 391 -16.43 20.71 -24.23
CA GLN A 391 -16.12 19.74 -25.27
C GLN A 391 -15.93 18.35 -24.66
N PHE A 392 -15.25 18.25 -23.52
CA PHE A 392 -15.12 17.02 -22.75
C PHE A 392 -16.49 16.48 -22.27
N LEU A 393 -17.31 17.31 -21.62
CA LEU A 393 -18.64 16.93 -21.16
C LEU A 393 -19.56 16.55 -22.32
N THR A 394 -19.50 17.27 -23.44
CA THR A 394 -20.28 16.98 -24.65
C THR A 394 -19.84 15.67 -25.29
N GLU A 395 -18.53 15.43 -25.38
CA GLU A 395 -17.98 14.18 -25.91
C GLU A 395 -18.32 12.98 -25.00
N VAL A 396 -18.36 13.20 -23.68
CA VAL A 396 -18.77 12.18 -22.72
C VAL A 396 -20.29 11.94 -22.80
N LEU A 397 -21.11 12.99 -22.73
CA LEU A 397 -22.58 12.90 -22.78
C LEU A 397 -23.09 12.33 -24.10
N SER A 398 -22.45 12.66 -25.23
CA SER A 398 -22.81 12.13 -26.55
C SER A 398 -22.52 10.63 -26.68
N LYS A 399 -21.58 10.09 -25.90
CA LYS A 399 -21.29 8.66 -25.79
C LYS A 399 -22.22 7.95 -24.80
N CYS A 400 -23.08 8.68 -24.08
CA CYS A 400 -23.90 8.13 -23.00
C CYS A 400 -25.37 8.03 -23.35
N THR A 401 -26.05 6.99 -22.86
CA THR A 401 -27.49 6.85 -23.11
C THR A 401 -28.32 7.86 -22.30
N PRO A 402 -29.49 8.31 -22.78
CA PRO A 402 -30.36 9.23 -22.05
C PRO A 402 -30.79 8.72 -20.65
N GLN A 403 -30.89 7.41 -20.49
CA GLN A 403 -31.25 6.76 -19.22
C GLN A 403 -30.17 6.94 -18.16
N THR A 404 -28.92 7.05 -18.56
CA THR A 404 -27.79 7.21 -17.65
C THR A 404 -27.55 8.65 -17.21
N VAL A 405 -27.81 9.61 -18.09
CA VAL A 405 -27.91 11.02 -17.71
C VAL A 405 -29.06 11.23 -16.72
N GLY A 406 -30.15 10.45 -16.84
CA GLY A 406 -31.29 10.45 -15.92
C GLY A 406 -30.99 9.95 -14.50
N CYS A 407 -30.01 9.06 -14.30
CA CYS A 407 -29.57 8.63 -12.95
C CYS A 407 -28.78 9.72 -12.24
N ALA A 408 -27.82 10.33 -12.94
CA ALA A 408 -26.94 11.34 -12.35
C ALA A 408 -27.67 12.65 -12.01
N THR A 409 -28.79 12.94 -12.69
CA THR A 409 -29.60 14.14 -12.46
C THR A 409 -30.63 13.98 -11.34
N LYS A 410 -31.08 12.76 -11.03
CA LYS A 410 -32.04 12.48 -9.94
C LYS A 410 -31.41 12.52 -8.54
N SER A 411 -30.14 12.13 -8.40
CA SER A 411 -29.41 12.28 -7.13
C SER A 411 -29.13 13.75 -6.78
N THR A 412 -29.07 14.64 -7.78
CA THR A 412 -28.83 16.08 -7.56
C THR A 412 -30.07 16.89 -7.15
N THR A 413 -31.29 16.38 -7.34
CA THR A 413 -32.54 17.09 -7.00
C THR A 413 -33.12 16.70 -5.64
N ALA A 414 -32.67 15.59 -5.02
CA ALA A 414 -33.13 15.15 -3.70
C ALA A 414 -32.49 15.89 -2.51
N GLY A 415 -31.58 16.83 -2.77
CA GLY A 415 -30.90 17.65 -1.74
C GLY A 415 -31.23 19.15 -1.82
N ARG A 416 -32.48 19.50 -2.13
CA ARG A 416 -33.00 20.87 -1.99
C ARG A 416 -34.18 20.89 -1.03
#